data_AF-A0A5J5CQW6-F1
#
_entry.id   AF-A0A5J5CQW6-F1
#
_cell.length_a   1.000
_cell.length_b   1.000
_cell.length_c   1.000
_cell.angle_alpha   90.00
_cell.angle_beta   90.00
_cell.angle_gamma   90.00
#
_symmetry.space_group_name_H-M   'P 1'
#
loop_
_entity.id
_entity.type
_entity.pdbx_description
1 polymer ?
#
loop_
_entity_poly.entity_id
_entity_poly.type
_entity_poly.pdbx_seq_one_letter_code
_entity_poly.pdbx_strand_id
1 'polypeptide(L)'
;MQMKLSQDASQIELLKELMDLQKDMVVMLLSLLEGNVVNGTIGKQMVDTLVESSNNVEVILKFFDIFLKLKDLTSSDSFREYDPECKGIISKKEFQKSMESQMQYSQSEIEFLLSCAEADENDMFSYKEFVERFHEPAKDIGFNIAVLLTN
;
A
#
# COMPACT_ATOMS: atom_id res chain seq x y z
N MET A 1 11.60 -6.50 2.32
CA MET A 1 10.89 -7.60 3.02
C MET A 1 9.41 -7.62 2.64
N GLN A 2 8.66 -6.53 2.89
CA GLN A 2 7.25 -6.36 2.51
C GLN A 2 6.89 -6.92 1.12
N MET A 3 7.58 -6.46 0.05
CA MET A 3 7.39 -6.94 -1.35
C MET A 3 7.49 -8.46 -1.55
N LYS A 4 8.26 -9.18 -0.71
CA LYS A 4 8.38 -10.64 -0.80
C LYS A 4 7.26 -11.34 -0.05
N LEU A 5 6.84 -10.80 1.10
CA LEU A 5 5.77 -11.36 1.90
C LEU A 5 4.39 -11.15 1.24
N SER A 6 4.20 -10.05 0.51
CA SER A 6 2.93 -9.76 -0.21
C SER A 6 2.63 -10.71 -1.36
N GLN A 7 3.65 -11.38 -1.91
CA GLN A 7 3.53 -12.32 -3.03
C GLN A 7 3.20 -13.76 -2.60
N ASP A 8 3.16 -14.06 -1.30
CA ASP A 8 2.93 -15.40 -0.79
C ASP A 8 1.76 -15.41 0.20
N ALA A 9 0.67 -16.08 -0.19
CA ALA A 9 -0.53 -16.32 0.59
C ALA A 9 -0.26 -16.80 2.03
N SER A 10 0.76 -17.66 2.19
CA SER A 10 1.13 -18.23 3.49
C SER A 10 1.84 -17.25 4.42
N GLN A 11 2.35 -16.14 3.88
CA GLN A 11 3.15 -15.14 4.60
C GLN A 11 2.34 -13.91 5.00
N ILE A 12 1.03 -13.89 4.75
CA ILE A 12 0.19 -12.71 4.93
C ILE A 12 0.01 -12.33 6.41
N GLU A 13 0.01 -13.29 7.33
CA GLU A 13 -0.01 -12.97 8.75
C GLU A 13 1.29 -12.30 9.20
N LEU A 14 2.45 -12.80 8.72
CA LEU A 14 3.75 -12.17 8.96
C LEU A 14 3.87 -10.80 8.27
N LEU A 15 3.20 -10.58 7.13
CA LEU A 15 3.10 -9.26 6.51
C LEU A 15 2.31 -8.29 7.40
N LYS A 16 1.17 -8.71 7.97
CA LYS A 16 0.39 -7.88 8.90
C LYS A 16 1.21 -7.53 10.15
N GLU A 17 1.83 -8.52 10.80
CA GLU A 17 2.70 -8.28 11.98
C GLU A 17 3.83 -7.28 11.66
N LEU A 18 4.43 -7.37 10.47
CA LEU A 18 5.44 -6.41 10.01
C LEU A 18 4.86 -5.00 9.80
N MET A 19 3.64 -4.90 9.26
CA MET A 19 2.96 -3.64 9.02
C MET A 19 2.51 -2.98 10.33
N ASP A 20 1.99 -3.75 11.29
CA ASP A 20 1.65 -3.26 12.62
C ASP A 20 2.90 -2.78 13.38
N LEU A 21 4.02 -3.50 13.30
CA LEU A 21 5.30 -3.04 13.87
C LEU A 21 5.79 -1.73 13.24
N GLN A 22 5.59 -1.55 11.92
CA GLN A 22 5.91 -0.29 11.23
C GLN A 22 4.99 0.86 11.69
N LYS A 23 3.71 0.58 11.91
CA LYS A 23 2.74 1.54 12.46
C LYS A 23 3.17 2.01 13.84
N ASP A 24 3.46 1.08 14.75
CA ASP A 24 3.90 1.40 16.12
C ASP A 24 5.19 2.22 16.14
N MET A 25 6.13 1.92 15.24
CA MET A 25 7.35 2.72 15.07
C MET A 25 7.05 4.17 14.62
N VAL A 26 6.11 4.37 13.69
CA VAL A 26 5.71 5.72 13.24
C VAL A 26 4.97 6.48 14.36
N VAL A 27 4.11 5.80 15.12
CA VAL A 27 3.43 6.39 16.29
C VAL A 27 4.44 6.80 17.37
N MET A 28 5.47 5.98 17.64
CA MET A 28 6.57 6.36 18.54
C MET A 28 7.29 7.63 18.05
N LEU A 29 7.60 7.74 16.75
CA LEU A 29 8.24 8.93 16.20
C LEU A 29 7.36 10.18 16.33
N LEU A 30 6.05 10.06 16.08
CA LEU A 30 5.07 11.13 16.30
C LEU A 30 5.07 11.59 17.77
N SER A 31 5.10 10.66 18.73
CA SER A 31 5.18 10.99 20.16
C SER A 31 6.47 11.71 20.56
N LEU A 32 7.58 11.51 19.85
CA LEU A 32 8.83 12.25 20.08
C LEU A 32 8.77 13.70 19.56
N LEU A 33 7.90 13.99 18.58
CA LEU A 33 7.67 15.33 18.06
C LEU A 33 6.63 16.12 18.86
N GLU A 34 5.84 15.47 19.72
CA GLU A 34 4.82 16.14 20.53
C GLU A 34 5.45 17.20 21.45
N GLY A 35 4.99 18.45 21.33
CA GLY A 35 5.54 19.58 22.08
C GLY A 35 6.92 20.06 21.63
N ASN A 36 7.45 19.57 20.49
CA ASN A 36 8.69 20.08 19.91
C ASN A 36 8.56 21.55 19.51
N VAL A 37 9.67 22.29 19.59
CA VAL A 37 9.74 23.70 19.19
C VAL A 37 10.23 23.85 17.75
N VAL A 38 9.85 24.95 17.08
CA VAL A 38 10.34 25.28 15.74
C VAL A 38 11.88 25.38 15.79
N ASN A 39 12.56 24.66 14.89
CA ASN A 39 14.02 24.46 14.87
C ASN A 39 14.61 23.74 16.12
N GLY A 40 13.78 23.00 16.87
CA GLY A 40 14.24 22.11 17.95
C GLY A 40 15.14 20.99 17.46
N THR A 41 16.01 20.48 18.34
CA THR A 41 17.00 19.45 18.00
C THR A 41 16.37 18.14 17.56
N ILE A 42 15.23 17.74 18.14
CA ILE A 42 14.55 16.48 17.85
C ILE A 42 14.08 16.45 16.39
N GLY A 43 13.29 17.45 15.96
CA GLY A 43 12.83 17.56 14.59
C GLY A 43 13.98 17.61 13.58
N LYS A 44 15.08 18.32 13.92
CA LYS A 44 16.27 18.33 13.07
C LYS A 44 16.90 16.94 12.93
N GLN A 45 17.17 16.25 14.04
CA GLN A 45 17.77 14.91 14.03
C GLN A 45 16.89 13.91 13.26
N MET A 46 15.57 14.06 13.34
CA MET A 46 14.64 13.26 12.58
C MET A 46 14.73 13.50 11.07
N VAL A 47 14.78 14.77 10.64
CA VAL A 47 15.00 15.12 9.22
C VAL A 47 16.35 14.59 8.73
N ASP A 48 17.43 14.78 9.50
CA ASP A 48 18.76 14.28 9.17
C ASP A 48 18.72 12.73 8.97
N THR A 49 18.05 11.99 9.87
CA THR A 49 17.87 10.52 9.78
C THR A 49 17.07 10.09 8.54
N LEU A 50 16.00 10.82 8.20
CA LEU A 50 15.19 10.54 7.00
C LEU A 50 15.96 10.81 5.71
N VAL A 51 16.81 11.84 5.67
CA VAL A 51 17.70 12.14 4.54
C VAL A 51 18.76 11.05 4.36
N GLU A 52 19.42 10.63 5.45
CA GLU A 52 20.38 9.53 5.43
C GLU A 52 19.75 8.20 4.95
N SER A 53 18.49 7.96 5.30
CA SER A 53 17.74 6.75 4.91
C SER A 53 16.85 6.91 3.66
N SER A 54 17.02 7.99 2.90
CA SER A 54 16.11 8.42 1.81
C SER A 54 15.73 7.31 0.82
N ASN A 55 16.69 6.50 0.35
CA ASN A 55 16.42 5.37 -0.55
C ASN A 55 15.45 4.33 0.06
N ASN A 56 15.57 4.04 1.36
CA ASN A 56 14.69 3.10 2.05
C ASN A 56 13.29 3.69 2.23
N VAL A 57 13.22 4.99 2.57
CA VAL A 57 11.96 5.74 2.68
C VAL A 57 11.22 5.75 1.33
N GLU A 58 11.92 6.01 0.22
CA GLU A 58 11.33 6.00 -1.12
C GLU A 58 10.72 4.64 -1.48
N VAL A 59 11.42 3.52 -1.19
CA VAL A 59 10.91 2.17 -1.43
C VAL A 59 9.66 1.87 -0.58
N ILE A 60 9.64 2.32 0.68
CA ILE A 60 8.49 2.16 1.58
C ILE A 60 7.29 2.98 1.09
N LEU A 61 7.50 4.25 0.72
CA LEU A 61 6.44 5.12 0.20
C LEU A 61 5.85 4.57 -1.10
N LYS A 62 6.70 4.09 -2.03
CA LYS A 62 6.26 3.43 -3.27
C LYS A 62 5.44 2.17 -3.00
N PHE A 63 5.84 1.34 -2.04
CA PHE A 63 5.07 0.16 -1.65
C PHE A 63 3.65 0.53 -1.21
N PHE A 64 3.49 1.58 -0.40
CA PHE A 64 2.15 2.05 0.01
C PHE A 64 1.36 2.68 -1.14
N ASP A 65 1.97 3.55 -1.95
CA ASP A 65 1.34 4.23 -3.08
C ASP A 65 0.63 3.27 -4.05
N ILE A 66 1.28 2.14 -4.37
CA ILE A 66 0.74 1.05 -5.20
C ILE A 66 -0.60 0.53 -4.66
N PHE A 67 -0.73 0.34 -3.35
CA PHE A 67 -1.95 -0.20 -2.72
C PHE A 67 -2.99 0.88 -2.37
N LEU A 68 -2.59 2.13 -2.17
CA LEU A 68 -3.52 3.25 -1.98
C LEU A 68 -4.39 3.45 -3.23
N LYS A 69 -3.78 3.45 -4.43
CA LYS A 69 -4.46 3.59 -5.73
C LYS A 69 -5.50 2.49 -6.03
N LEU A 70 -5.41 1.33 -5.39
CA LEU A 70 -6.36 0.23 -5.63
C LEU A 70 -7.82 0.62 -5.34
N LYS A 71 -8.05 1.52 -4.38
CA LYS A 71 -9.41 1.94 -4.05
C LYS A 71 -10.03 2.79 -5.15
N ASP A 72 -9.26 3.67 -5.76
CA ASP A 72 -9.70 4.52 -6.87
C ASP A 72 -9.91 3.70 -8.15
N LEU A 73 -8.99 2.76 -8.43
CA LEU A 73 -9.12 1.77 -9.50
C LEU A 73 -10.45 1.00 -9.39
N THR A 74 -10.65 0.29 -8.29
CA THR A 74 -11.82 -0.60 -8.06
C THR A 74 -13.14 0.14 -7.83
N SER A 75 -13.10 1.46 -7.60
CA SER A 75 -14.29 2.30 -7.45
C SER A 75 -14.73 2.99 -8.75
N SER A 76 -13.89 2.98 -9.79
CA SER A 76 -14.21 3.62 -11.08
C SER A 76 -15.36 2.93 -11.82
N ASP A 77 -16.14 3.71 -12.58
CA ASP A 77 -17.26 3.17 -13.35
C ASP A 77 -16.79 2.15 -14.40
N SER A 78 -15.65 2.39 -15.06
CA SER A 78 -15.05 1.46 -16.03
C SER A 78 -14.59 0.14 -15.42
N PHE A 79 -14.16 0.12 -14.16
CA PHE A 79 -13.83 -1.13 -13.46
C PHE A 79 -15.09 -1.93 -13.14
N ARG A 80 -16.18 -1.24 -12.76
CA ARG A 80 -17.46 -1.86 -12.40
C ARG A 80 -18.18 -2.51 -13.59
N GLU A 81 -17.84 -2.14 -14.82
CA GLU A 81 -18.32 -2.85 -16.03
C GLU A 81 -17.92 -4.34 -16.06
N TYR A 82 -16.82 -4.72 -15.39
CA TYR A 82 -16.41 -6.13 -15.25
C TYR A 82 -17.17 -6.92 -14.18
N ASP A 83 -17.86 -6.25 -13.25
CA ASP A 83 -18.64 -6.88 -12.18
C ASP A 83 -20.04 -6.24 -12.02
N PRO A 84 -20.91 -6.35 -13.05
CA PRO A 84 -22.24 -5.73 -13.03
C PRO A 84 -23.17 -6.32 -11.96
N GLU A 85 -22.89 -7.54 -11.50
CA GLU A 85 -23.61 -8.21 -10.41
C GLU A 85 -23.03 -7.88 -9.02
N CYS A 86 -21.96 -7.07 -8.95
CA CYS A 86 -21.28 -6.67 -7.72
C CYS A 86 -20.83 -7.85 -6.84
N LYS A 87 -20.47 -8.98 -7.44
CA LYS A 87 -20.01 -10.21 -6.78
C LYS A 87 -18.70 -10.00 -6.02
N GLY A 88 -17.82 -9.14 -6.52
CA GLY A 88 -16.50 -8.85 -5.96
C GLY A 88 -15.36 -9.64 -6.59
N ILE A 89 -15.60 -10.25 -7.76
CA ILE A 89 -14.68 -11.18 -8.43
C ILE A 89 -14.36 -10.63 -9.82
N ILE A 90 -13.10 -10.74 -10.26
CA ILE A 90 -12.62 -10.32 -11.59
C ILE A 90 -11.52 -11.28 -12.08
N SER A 91 -11.32 -11.41 -13.40
CA SER A 91 -10.15 -12.14 -13.92
C SER A 91 -8.87 -11.29 -13.78
N LYS A 92 -7.70 -11.93 -13.61
CA LYS A 92 -6.41 -11.21 -13.64
C LYS A 92 -6.22 -10.41 -14.94
N LYS A 93 -6.70 -10.94 -16.06
CA LYS A 93 -6.65 -10.28 -17.38
C LYS A 93 -7.46 -8.99 -17.46
N GLU A 94 -8.64 -8.95 -16.84
CA GLU A 94 -9.49 -7.75 -16.79
C GLU A 94 -8.97 -6.74 -15.76
N PHE A 95 -8.43 -7.23 -14.64
CA PHE A 95 -7.73 -6.41 -13.65
C PHE A 95 -6.51 -5.71 -14.26
N GLN A 96 -5.67 -6.45 -15.01
CA GLN A 96 -4.55 -5.91 -15.78
C GLN A 96 -4.99 -4.81 -16.74
N LYS A 97 -5.97 -5.09 -17.60
CA LYS A 97 -6.52 -4.10 -18.56
C LYS A 97 -7.04 -2.84 -17.87
N SER A 98 -7.68 -3.00 -16.71
CA SER A 98 -8.19 -1.87 -15.93
C SER A 98 -7.05 -0.95 -15.48
N MET A 99 -5.96 -1.53 -14.96
CA MET A 99 -4.76 -0.78 -14.57
C MET A 99 -4.08 -0.08 -15.76
N GLU A 100 -3.90 -0.80 -16.86
CA GLU A 100 -3.35 -0.26 -18.12
C GLU A 100 -4.20 0.91 -18.64
N SER A 101 -5.54 0.81 -18.55
CA SER A 101 -6.44 1.85 -19.03
C SER A 101 -6.40 3.14 -18.21
N GLN A 102 -6.14 3.06 -16.91
CA GLN A 102 -6.11 4.23 -16.03
C GLN A 102 -4.77 4.99 -16.03
N MET A 103 -3.69 4.39 -16.55
CA MET A 103 -2.35 5.01 -16.66
C MET A 103 -1.75 5.49 -15.31
N GLN A 104 -2.23 4.96 -14.18
CA GLN A 104 -1.75 5.28 -12.82
C GLN A 104 -0.65 4.35 -12.30
N TYR A 105 -0.39 3.25 -13.03
CA TYR A 105 0.57 2.20 -12.69
C TYR A 105 1.57 2.01 -13.83
N SER A 106 2.82 1.75 -13.48
CA SER A 106 3.84 1.24 -14.38
C SER A 106 3.68 -0.27 -14.60
N GLN A 107 4.23 -0.77 -15.71
CA GLN A 107 4.18 -2.21 -16.05
C GLN A 107 4.67 -3.12 -14.91
N SER A 108 5.75 -2.72 -14.22
CA SER A 108 6.29 -3.46 -13.08
C SER A 108 5.38 -3.48 -11.85
N GLU A 109 4.58 -2.43 -11.64
CA GLU A 109 3.62 -2.37 -10.53
C GLU A 109 2.38 -3.23 -10.83
N ILE A 110 1.96 -3.26 -12.10
CA ILE A 110 0.89 -4.15 -12.58
C ILE A 110 1.30 -5.61 -12.41
N GLU A 111 2.49 -6.00 -12.88
CA GLU A 111 3.04 -7.35 -12.70
C GLU A 111 3.17 -7.73 -11.22
N PHE A 112 3.63 -6.80 -10.37
CA PHE A 112 3.69 -7.01 -8.93
C PHE A 112 2.31 -7.23 -8.30
N LEU A 113 1.31 -6.41 -8.61
CA LEU A 113 -0.06 -6.56 -8.11
C LEU A 113 -0.69 -7.88 -8.57
N LEU A 114 -0.52 -8.26 -9.84
CA LEU A 114 -0.97 -9.55 -10.38
C LEU A 114 -0.27 -10.75 -9.73
N SER A 115 0.97 -10.59 -9.27
CA SER A 115 1.69 -11.62 -8.50
C SER A 115 1.22 -11.75 -7.05
N CYS A 116 0.64 -10.69 -6.47
CA CYS A 116 0.04 -10.72 -5.13
C CYS A 116 -1.40 -11.26 -5.12
N ALA A 117 -2.06 -11.31 -6.28
CA ALA A 117 -3.44 -11.78 -6.43
C ALA A 117 -3.51 -13.31 -6.48
N GLU A 118 -4.21 -13.92 -5.52
CA GLU A 118 -4.52 -15.36 -5.51
C GLU A 118 -5.76 -15.63 -6.37
N ALA A 119 -5.57 -16.29 -7.51
CA ALA A 119 -6.66 -16.65 -8.41
C ALA A 119 -6.96 -18.15 -8.37
N ASP A 120 -8.20 -18.50 -8.73
CA ASP A 120 -8.67 -19.87 -8.89
C ASP A 120 -8.19 -20.52 -10.21
N GLU A 121 -8.70 -21.72 -10.49
CA GLU A 121 -8.40 -22.46 -11.74
C GLU A 121 -8.85 -21.72 -13.02
N ASN A 122 -9.71 -20.71 -12.91
CA ASN A 122 -10.24 -19.91 -14.01
C ASN A 122 -9.53 -18.54 -14.15
N ASP A 123 -8.44 -18.31 -13.41
CA ASP A 123 -7.73 -17.02 -13.32
C ASP A 123 -8.60 -15.88 -12.72
N MET A 124 -9.62 -16.24 -11.93
CA MET A 124 -10.53 -15.32 -11.24
C MET A 124 -10.11 -15.15 -9.77
N PHE A 125 -10.20 -13.92 -9.23
CA PHE A 125 -9.93 -13.65 -7.82
C PHE A 125 -10.88 -12.62 -7.20
N SER A 126 -10.99 -12.64 -5.87
CA SER A 126 -11.78 -11.67 -5.10
C SER A 126 -11.04 -10.32 -5.02
N TYR A 127 -11.40 -9.36 -5.88
CA TYR A 127 -10.80 -8.02 -5.82
C TYR A 127 -11.21 -7.27 -4.53
N LYS A 128 -12.35 -7.62 -3.93
CA LYS A 128 -12.78 -7.04 -2.64
C LYS A 128 -11.85 -7.47 -1.51
N GLU A 129 -11.59 -8.77 -1.37
CA GLU A 129 -10.64 -9.28 -0.37
C GLU A 129 -9.22 -8.78 -0.64
N PHE A 130 -8.81 -8.69 -1.92
CA PHE A 130 -7.52 -8.13 -2.31
C PHE A 130 -7.37 -6.66 -1.87
N VAL A 131 -8.40 -5.84 -2.09
CA VAL A 131 -8.42 -4.45 -1.59
C VAL A 131 -8.41 -4.42 -0.06
N GLU A 132 -9.26 -5.17 0.62
CA GLU A 132 -9.31 -5.18 2.10
C GLU A 132 -7.96 -5.57 2.72
N ARG A 133 -7.33 -6.62 2.17
CA ARG A 133 -6.04 -7.18 2.60
C ARG A 133 -4.84 -6.25 2.41
N PHE A 134 -4.85 -5.39 1.40
CA PHE A 134 -3.68 -4.54 1.07
C PHE A 134 -3.92 -3.03 1.18
N HIS A 135 -5.11 -2.53 0.82
CA HIS A 135 -5.43 -1.10 0.87
C HIS A 135 -5.62 -0.60 2.31
N GLU A 136 -6.41 -1.28 3.13
CA GLU A 136 -6.72 -0.76 4.48
C GLU A 136 -5.47 -0.70 5.40
N PRO A 137 -4.57 -1.70 5.42
CA PRO A 137 -3.29 -1.58 6.13
C PRO A 137 -2.37 -0.49 5.55
N ALA A 138 -2.34 -0.33 4.22
CA ALA A 138 -1.55 0.72 3.57
C ALA A 138 -2.07 2.13 3.89
N LYS A 139 -3.38 2.28 4.03
CA LYS A 139 -4.07 3.54 4.36
C LYS A 139 -3.85 3.98 5.80
N ASP A 140 -3.89 3.06 6.76
CA ASP A 140 -3.61 3.36 8.17
C ASP A 140 -2.15 3.82 8.36
N ILE A 141 -1.18 3.05 7.85
CA ILE A 141 0.23 3.44 7.95
C ILE A 141 0.52 4.71 7.12
N GLY A 142 -0.03 4.79 5.90
CA GLY A 142 0.11 5.96 5.04
C GLY A 142 -0.42 7.25 5.69
N PHE A 143 -1.52 7.18 6.43
CA PHE A 143 -2.02 8.31 7.22
C PHE A 143 -1.03 8.73 8.31
N ASN A 144 -0.53 7.77 9.11
CA ASN A 144 0.43 8.09 10.17
C ASN A 144 1.75 8.67 9.61
N ILE A 145 2.22 8.18 8.46
CA ILE A 145 3.36 8.76 7.73
C ILE A 145 3.04 10.18 7.22
N ALA A 146 1.84 10.42 6.69
CA ALA A 146 1.44 11.75 6.23
C ALA A 146 1.37 12.76 7.39
N VAL A 147 0.85 12.37 8.55
CA VAL A 147 0.88 13.19 9.77
C VAL A 147 2.33 13.47 10.19
N LEU A 148 3.20 12.47 10.15
CA LEU A 148 4.62 12.60 10.50
C LEU A 148 5.39 13.57 9.58
N LEU A 149 5.05 13.61 8.29
CA LEU A 149 5.65 14.50 7.30
C LEU A 149 5.05 15.91 7.28
N THR A 150 3.98 16.17 8.04
CA THR A 150 3.27 17.47 8.08
C THR A 150 3.33 18.17 9.45
N ASN A 151 4.03 17.58 10.42
CA ASN A 151 4.29 18.10 11.77
C ASN A 151 5.59 18.92 11.81
#